data_AF-A0A5R2MWQ8-F1
#
_entry.id   AF-A0A5R2MWQ8-F1
#
_cell.length_a   1.000
_cell.length_b   1.000
_cell.length_c   1.000
_cell.angle_alpha   90.00
_cell.angle_beta   90.00
_cell.angle_gamma   90.00
#
_symmetry.space_group_name_H-M   'P 1'
#
loop_
_entity.id
_entity.type
_entity.pdbx_description
1 polymer ?
#
loop_
_entity_poly.entity_id
_entity_poly.type
_entity_poly.pdbx_seq_one_letter_code
_entity_poly.pdbx_strand_id
1 'polypeptide(L)'
;YKAKAVPAGTTNYLWDDLGQGFASGTVAINLDWPGWAGFFNDPKSSKVAGNVGVKVAPKGSAGVRTGWSGFHGFSVTENCPNKEAAASLVWWLTNEDSQKFEAAAGPLPTRSA
;
A
#
# COMPACT_ATOMS: atom_id res chain seq x y z
N TYR A 1 24.24 -1.51 3.07
CA TYR A 1 25.04 -1.89 4.25
C TYR A 1 26.37 -1.16 4.40
N LYS A 2 27.28 -1.15 3.40
CA LYS A 2 28.58 -0.42 3.52
C LYS A 2 28.42 1.06 3.91
N ALA A 3 27.39 1.73 3.35
CA ALA A 3 27.07 3.12 3.68
C ALA A 3 26.31 3.31 5.01
N LYS A 4 25.97 2.24 5.74
CA LYS A 4 25.19 2.25 6.99
C LYS A 4 23.85 3.04 6.94
N ALA A 5 23.29 3.21 5.74
CA ALA A 5 22.05 3.96 5.51
C ALA A 5 20.76 3.15 5.78
N VAL A 6 20.87 1.86 6.08
CA VAL A 6 19.74 0.96 6.41
C VAL A 6 20.11 0.12 7.63
N PRO A 7 19.15 -0.22 8.52
CA PRO A 7 19.37 -1.12 9.65
C PRO A 7 19.95 -2.48 9.21
N ALA A 8 20.80 -3.09 10.05
CA ALA A 8 21.49 -4.34 9.70
C ALA A 8 20.52 -5.51 9.42
N GLY A 9 19.37 -5.53 10.11
CA GLY A 9 18.36 -6.59 9.98
C GLY A 9 17.36 -6.39 8.85
N THR A 10 17.47 -5.33 8.04
CA THR A 10 16.45 -4.99 7.04
C THR A 10 16.17 -6.09 6.01
N THR A 11 17.12 -7.01 5.74
CA THR A 11 16.86 -8.17 4.87
C THR A 11 15.87 -9.18 5.44
N ASN A 12 15.58 -9.12 6.74
CA ASN A 12 14.64 -10.00 7.42
C ASN A 12 13.30 -9.30 7.69
N TYR A 13 13.17 -8.02 7.37
CA TYR A 13 11.94 -7.27 7.64
C TYR A 13 10.85 -7.71 6.67
N LEU A 14 9.68 -7.98 7.22
CA LEU A 14 8.44 -8.09 6.47
C LEU A 14 7.69 -6.75 6.51
N TRP A 15 6.51 -6.72 5.89
CA TRP A 15 5.68 -5.52 5.78
C TRP A 15 5.43 -4.84 7.12
N ASP A 16 5.04 -5.61 8.13
CA ASP A 16 4.76 -5.06 9.47
C ASP A 16 6.03 -4.49 10.13
N ASP A 17 7.18 -5.15 9.98
CA ASP A 17 8.45 -4.67 10.54
C ASP A 17 8.89 -3.34 9.92
N LEU A 18 8.67 -3.18 8.61
CA LEU A 18 8.96 -1.95 7.86
C LEU A 18 8.05 -0.81 8.33
N GLY A 19 6.74 -1.05 8.39
CA GLY A 19 5.77 -0.09 8.89
C GLY A 19 6.05 0.34 10.33
N GLN A 20 6.32 -0.62 11.22
CA GLN A 20 6.67 -0.34 12.62
C GLN A 20 8.02 0.38 12.75
N GLY A 21 9.00 0.07 11.90
CA GLY A 21 10.27 0.79 11.84
C GLY A 21 10.08 2.28 11.57
N PHE A 22 9.22 2.63 10.62
CA PHE A 22 8.86 4.03 10.34
C PHE A 22 8.04 4.67 11.47
N ALA A 23 6.98 4.00 11.92
CA ALA A 23 6.10 4.49 12.98
C ALA A 23 6.83 4.70 14.32
N SER A 24 7.88 3.92 14.60
CA SER A 24 8.73 4.09 15.78
C SER A 24 9.62 5.34 15.72
N GLY A 25 9.76 5.98 14.55
CA GLY A 25 10.67 7.09 14.31
C GLY A 25 12.14 6.69 14.13
N THR A 26 12.45 5.40 14.00
CA THR A 26 13.82 4.91 13.79
C THR A 26 14.22 4.85 12.31
N VAL A 27 13.24 4.94 11.41
CA VAL A 27 13.43 4.99 9.96
C VAL A 27 12.88 6.32 9.42
N ALA A 28 13.72 7.08 8.70
CA ALA A 28 13.34 8.38 8.15
C ALA A 28 12.58 8.30 6.82
N ILE A 29 12.79 7.24 6.04
CA ILE A 29 12.17 7.04 4.73
C ILE A 29 11.64 5.60 4.67
N ASN A 30 10.33 5.47 4.45
CA ASN A 30 9.68 4.19 4.20
C ASN A 30 9.18 4.11 2.75
N LEU A 31 9.37 2.97 2.11
CA LEU A 31 8.93 2.67 0.74
C LEU A 31 7.76 1.70 0.82
N ASP A 32 6.57 2.22 1.06
CA ASP A 32 5.41 1.40 1.42
C ASP A 32 4.13 1.81 0.69
N TRP A 33 3.11 0.97 0.84
CA TRP A 33 1.80 1.19 0.25
C TRP A 33 1.07 2.39 0.89
N PRO A 34 0.25 3.12 0.12
CA PRO A 34 -0.50 4.28 0.62
C PRO A 34 -1.47 3.94 1.78
N GLY A 35 -1.90 2.68 1.91
CA GLY A 35 -2.71 2.19 3.03
C GLY A 35 -2.11 2.45 4.42
N TRP A 36 -0.78 2.55 4.53
CA TRP A 36 -0.13 2.84 5.80
C TRP A 36 -0.24 4.31 6.24
N ALA A 37 -0.65 5.23 5.37
CA ALA A 37 -0.69 6.65 5.68
C ALA A 37 -1.58 6.97 6.90
N GLY A 38 -2.70 6.25 7.06
CA GLY A 38 -3.56 6.36 8.24
C GLY A 38 -2.86 5.87 9.51
N PHE A 39 -2.22 4.70 9.45
CA PHE A 39 -1.47 4.13 10.57
C PHE A 39 -0.31 5.05 11.02
N PHE A 40 0.46 5.60 10.09
CA PHE A 40 1.58 6.49 10.43
C PHE A 40 1.14 7.82 11.04
N ASN A 41 -0.10 8.27 10.76
CA ASN A 41 -0.65 9.52 11.29
C ASN A 41 -1.58 9.32 12.50
N ASP A 42 -1.76 8.10 13.00
CA ASP A 42 -2.47 7.83 14.25
C ASP A 42 -1.52 7.97 15.45
N PRO A 43 -1.71 8.95 16.36
CA PRO A 43 -0.85 9.15 17.52
C PRO A 43 -0.86 7.98 18.53
N LYS A 44 -1.86 7.10 18.48
CA LYS A 44 -1.89 5.89 19.32
C LYS A 44 -0.96 4.80 18.81
N SER A 45 -0.71 4.80 17.50
CA SER A 45 0.00 3.73 16.80
C SER A 45 1.40 4.17 16.33
N SER A 46 1.65 5.47 16.20
CA SER A 46 2.85 6.03 15.59
C SER A 46 3.42 7.21 16.38
N LYS A 47 4.74 7.18 16.64
CA LYS A 47 5.49 8.28 17.27
C LYS A 47 5.77 9.43 16.31
N VAL A 48 5.62 9.22 15.01
CA VAL A 48 5.83 10.23 13.96
C VAL A 48 4.52 10.86 13.48
N ALA A 49 3.39 10.56 14.15
CA ALA A 49 2.09 11.10 13.78
C ALA A 49 2.09 12.63 13.70
N GLY A 50 1.50 13.18 12.62
CA GLY A 50 1.52 14.62 12.34
C GLY A 50 2.82 15.13 11.73
N ASN A 51 3.85 14.29 11.60
CA ASN A 51 5.13 14.60 10.95
C ASN A 51 5.45 13.59 9.82
N VAL A 52 4.44 13.24 9.02
CA VAL A 52 4.56 12.30 7.90
C VAL A 52 4.41 13.07 6.59
N GLY A 53 5.40 12.91 5.69
CA GLY A 53 5.38 13.48 4.34
C GLY A 53 5.36 12.40 3.27
N VAL A 54 4.70 12.66 2.15
CA VAL A 54 4.69 11.77 0.98
C VAL A 54 5.44 12.44 -0.17
N LYS A 55 6.34 11.69 -0.82
CA LYS A 55 7.07 12.16 -1.99
C LYS A 55 7.19 11.06 -3.03
N VAL A 56 7.12 11.45 -4.30
CA VAL A 56 7.42 10.56 -5.42
C VAL A 56 8.88 10.07 -5.37
N ALA A 57 9.10 8.85 -5.88
CA ALA A 57 10.43 8.28 -5.99
C ALA A 57 11.40 9.19 -6.78
N PRO A 58 12.71 9.15 -6.47
CA PRO A 58 13.71 9.88 -7.25
C PRO A 58 13.76 9.38 -8.71
N LYS A 59 14.24 10.24 -9.62
CA LYS A 59 14.47 9.84 -11.01
C LYS A 59 15.62 8.82 -11.07
N GLY A 60 15.43 7.76 -11.84
CA GLY A 60 16.49 6.80 -12.14
C GLY A 60 17.47 7.32 -13.20
N SER A 61 18.47 6.50 -13.54
CA SER A 61 19.51 6.81 -14.55
C SER A 61 18.95 7.08 -15.95
N ALA A 62 17.77 6.57 -16.27
CA ALA A 62 17.05 6.87 -17.51
C ALA A 62 16.30 8.22 -17.49
N GLY A 63 16.43 9.03 -16.43
CA GLY A 63 15.79 10.34 -16.30
C GLY A 63 14.28 10.30 -16.00
N VAL A 64 13.72 9.10 -15.87
CA VAL A 64 12.29 8.85 -15.58
C VAL A 64 12.09 8.50 -14.11
N ARG A 65 10.91 8.83 -13.58
CA ARG A 65 10.43 8.31 -12.30
C ARG A 65 9.61 7.06 -12.58
N THR A 66 9.91 6.00 -11.85
CA THR A 66 9.11 4.77 -11.88
C THR A 66 8.29 4.66 -10.59
N GLY A 67 7.24 3.84 -10.64
CA GLY A 67 6.45 3.46 -9.49
C GLY A 67 6.21 1.97 -9.54
N TRP A 68 6.17 1.33 -8.38
CA TRP A 68 5.66 -0.02 -8.28
C TRP A 68 4.15 0.07 -8.06
N SER A 69 3.41 -0.73 -8.82
CA SER A 69 1.96 -0.87 -8.69
C SER A 69 1.62 -2.35 -8.68
N GLY A 70 0.63 -2.69 -7.88
CA GLY A 70 0.09 -4.03 -7.73
C GLY A 70 -1.26 -3.96 -7.04
N PHE A 71 -2.07 -5.00 -7.20
CA PHE A 71 -3.36 -5.13 -6.56
C PHE A 71 -3.68 -6.61 -6.36
N HIS A 72 -4.55 -6.89 -5.39
CA HIS A 72 -5.22 -8.18 -5.31
C HIS A 72 -6.47 -8.13 -6.20
N GLY A 73 -6.58 -9.07 -7.12
CA GLY A 73 -7.73 -9.19 -8.01
C GLY A 73 -8.68 -10.29 -7.57
N PHE A 74 -9.94 -10.15 -7.94
CA PHE A 74 -10.91 -11.24 -7.85
C PHE A 74 -10.92 -12.06 -9.14
N SER A 75 -11.24 -13.34 -9.04
CA SER A 75 -11.38 -14.23 -10.19
C SER A 75 -12.50 -15.23 -9.93
N VAL A 76 -13.31 -15.51 -10.96
CA VAL A 76 -14.33 -16.57 -10.92
C VAL A 76 -13.74 -17.79 -11.60
N THR A 77 -13.71 -18.92 -10.87
CA THR A 77 -13.17 -20.18 -11.40
C THR A 77 -14.10 -20.77 -12.46
N GLU A 78 -13.52 -21.48 -13.42
CA GLU A 78 -14.29 -22.12 -14.51
C GLU A 78 -15.33 -23.12 -14.00
N ASN A 79 -15.01 -23.83 -12.91
CA ASN A 79 -15.89 -24.81 -12.27
C ASN A 79 -16.91 -24.19 -11.30
N CYS A 80 -17.03 -22.86 -11.25
CA CYS A 80 -18.04 -22.20 -10.41
C CYS A 80 -19.45 -22.67 -10.84
N PRO A 81 -20.26 -23.20 -9.91
CA PRO A 81 -21.59 -23.74 -10.22
C PRO A 81 -22.62 -22.64 -10.52
N ASN A 82 -22.38 -21.40 -10.09
CA ASN A 82 -23.25 -20.25 -10.35
C ASN A 82 -22.41 -19.03 -10.73
N LYS A 83 -22.05 -18.96 -12.03
CA LYS A 83 -21.12 -17.95 -12.56
C LYS A 83 -21.74 -16.55 -12.55
N GLU A 84 -23.04 -16.46 -12.79
CA GLU A 84 -23.79 -15.20 -12.81
C GLU A 84 -23.80 -14.55 -11.43
N ALA A 85 -24.08 -15.32 -10.37
CA ALA A 85 -24.03 -14.80 -9.01
C ALA A 85 -22.60 -14.42 -8.60
N ALA A 86 -21.60 -15.24 -8.95
CA ALA A 86 -20.20 -14.93 -8.67
C ALA A 86 -19.74 -13.65 -9.38
N ALA A 87 -20.10 -13.49 -10.66
CA ALA A 87 -19.82 -12.27 -11.43
C ALA A 87 -20.53 -11.05 -10.84
N SER A 88 -21.77 -11.20 -10.38
CA SER A 88 -22.52 -10.13 -9.71
C SER A 88 -21.82 -9.67 -8.42
N LEU A 89 -21.31 -10.61 -7.62
CA LEU A 89 -20.53 -10.28 -6.42
C LEU A 89 -19.22 -9.56 -6.77
N VAL A 90 -18.46 -10.06 -7.74
CA VAL A 90 -17.23 -9.39 -8.19
C VAL A 90 -17.51 -7.97 -8.69
N TRP A 91 -18.61 -7.79 -9.43
CA TRP A 91 -19.04 -6.47 -9.85
C TRP A 91 -19.36 -5.57 -8.65
N TRP A 92 -20.13 -6.06 -7.66
CA TRP A 92 -20.47 -5.28 -6.48
C TRP A 92 -19.22 -4.87 -5.68
N LEU A 93 -18.29 -5.81 -5.44
CA LEU A 93 -17.04 -5.53 -4.72
C LEU A 93 -16.14 -4.52 -5.42
N THR A 94 -16.24 -4.42 -6.74
CA THR A 94 -15.35 -3.58 -7.56
C THR A 94 -16.06 -2.39 -8.19
N ASN A 95 -17.33 -2.14 -7.91
CA ASN A 95 -18.06 -1.00 -8.46
C ASN A 95 -17.55 0.33 -7.87
N GLU A 96 -18.01 1.45 -8.41
CA GLU A 96 -17.54 2.79 -8.02
C GLU A 96 -17.72 3.07 -6.52
N ASP A 97 -18.89 2.76 -5.97
CA ASP A 97 -19.19 3.02 -4.56
C ASP A 97 -18.32 2.16 -3.63
N SER A 98 -18.16 0.87 -3.94
CA SER A 98 -17.29 -0.03 -3.20
C SER A 98 -15.82 0.40 -3.29
N GLN A 99 -15.36 0.85 -4.46
CA GLN A 99 -14.00 1.35 -4.64
C GLN A 99 -13.76 2.68 -3.91
N LYS A 100 -14.75 3.58 -3.84
CA LYS A 100 -14.66 4.80 -3.02
C LYS A 100 -14.59 4.46 -1.53
N PHE A 101 -15.40 3.50 -1.08
CA PHE A 101 -15.38 3.03 0.30
C PHE A 101 -14.02 2.40 0.65
N GLU A 102 -13.50 1.51 -0.21
CA GLU A 102 -12.19 0.90 -0.03
C GLU A 102 -11.07 1.95 -0.05
N ALA A 103 -11.10 2.89 -0.99
CA ALA A 103 -10.08 3.94 -1.11
C ALA A 103 -10.00 4.88 0.09
N ALA A 104 -11.11 5.05 0.85
CA ALA A 104 -11.09 5.79 2.11
C ALA A 104 -10.18 5.15 3.16
N ALA A 105 -9.87 3.85 3.03
CA ALA A 105 -8.91 3.15 3.88
C ALA A 105 -7.45 3.20 3.33
N GLY A 106 -7.22 3.87 2.20
CA GLY A 106 -5.88 4.10 1.62
C GLY A 106 -5.46 3.29 0.39
N PRO A 107 -6.10 2.16 0.00
CA PRO A 107 -5.95 1.57 -1.34
C PRO A 107 -6.26 2.56 -2.47
N LEU A 108 -5.67 2.35 -3.63
CA LEU A 108 -5.95 3.16 -4.82
C LEU A 108 -7.03 2.46 -5.66
N PRO A 109 -8.06 3.19 -6.12
CA PRO A 109 -9.12 2.59 -6.93
C PRO A 109 -8.58 2.12 -8.28
N THR A 110 -9.05 0.96 -8.75
CA THR A 110 -8.64 0.39 -10.06
C THR A 110 -9.49 0.87 -11.22
N ARG A 111 -10.63 1.53 -10.94
CA ARG A 111 -11.51 2.13 -11.95
C ARG A 111 -11.20 3.59 -12.14
N SER A 112 -11.28 4.05 -13.39
CA SER A 112 -11.38 5.48 -13.70
C SER A 112 -12.69 6.03 -13.12
N ALA A 113 -12.60 7.15 -12.41
CA ALA A 113 -13.74 7.96 -12.00
C ALA A 113 -14.36 8.71 -13.19
#